data_AF-A0A382CGA9-F1
#
_entry.id   AF-A0A382CGA9-F1
#
_cell.length_a   1.000
_cell.length_b   1.000
_cell.length_c   1.000
_cell.angle_alpha   90.00
_cell.angle_beta   90.00
_cell.angle_gamma   90.00
#
_symmetry.space_group_name_H-M   'P 1'
#
loop_
_entity.id
_entity.type
_entity.pdbx_description
1 polymer ?
#
loop_
_entity_poly.entity_id
_entity_poly.type
_entity_poly.pdbx_seq_one_letter_code
_entity_poly.pdbx_strand_id
1 'polypeptide(L)'
;MTKTTVNSHYSKSDLFIILYVSAYYLNESEQWINIISSSFSLIILILCLLLSQYRNILFLVFLFFSTYFIFDKYPKVSNHSTLILFVNIYLIFSLLTKKLFKNEKLIISNNDFLVLRWTLIIVYFFTGFHKLNYDFLFSENSCANWFHTKIFFLFTNQIIKPYPDIIYLISPFLVVILELTESIALMFKRTQLIALCSFILFHFYLSLGGFIDFAAVCISLMIAFIPSKSFLKYQYVFSQKINLLSVKIDRLCFYVIGLIFIGIIVYIERTFNILQTNNHGYIIIISGLLFIINIIYFSWFFIKKLYNEKKFVWESESLFYNVPIQVYPFIILLLFQGSQNYLGLSTAGTFSMFSNLKTEGGSSNHILLKNNPIEVFSFQKDLVYINEIIPPDKTINYNIKNKILPRVDFEGYLHYLKKLKIPKLDIVLEYNTKKYLEKNILYNSSWTPSTLDLKHKFLYFRQIHLTNDVQCVW
;
A
#
# COMPACT_ATOMS: atom_id res chain seq x y z
N MET A 1 21.90 -7.63 -46.11
CA MET A 1 21.40 -6.74 -45.04
C MET A 1 21.53 -7.45 -43.70
N THR A 2 22.66 -7.25 -43.04
CA THR A 2 22.90 -7.70 -41.67
C THR A 2 21.94 -6.95 -40.75
N LYS A 3 20.92 -7.65 -40.22
CA LYS A 3 20.10 -7.14 -39.12
C LYS A 3 21.05 -6.89 -37.95
N THR A 4 21.44 -5.64 -37.75
CA THR A 4 22.03 -5.18 -36.49
C THR A 4 21.01 -5.44 -35.40
N THR A 5 21.13 -6.56 -34.72
CA THR A 5 20.43 -6.82 -33.46
C THR A 5 20.99 -5.82 -32.45
N VAL A 6 20.44 -4.61 -32.44
CA VAL A 6 20.57 -3.72 -31.30
C VAL A 6 19.93 -4.49 -30.15
N ASN A 7 20.75 -5.13 -29.32
CA ASN A 7 20.32 -5.64 -28.03
C ASN A 7 19.85 -4.40 -27.24
N SER A 8 18.57 -4.05 -27.39
CA SER A 8 17.99 -2.90 -26.71
C SER A 8 17.98 -3.22 -25.22
N HIS A 9 18.92 -2.61 -24.50
CA HIS A 9 18.96 -2.69 -23.05
C HIS A 9 17.74 -1.96 -22.48
N TYR A 10 17.21 -2.48 -21.37
CA TYR A 10 16.13 -1.82 -20.65
C TYR A 10 16.62 -0.48 -20.10
N SER A 11 15.90 0.60 -20.39
CA SER A 11 16.11 1.89 -19.73
C SER A 11 15.59 1.87 -18.29
N LYS A 12 15.93 2.89 -17.51
CA LYS A 12 15.40 3.05 -16.14
C LYS A 12 13.88 3.19 -16.13
N SER A 13 13.32 3.89 -17.12
CA SER A 13 11.88 4.01 -17.33
C SER A 13 11.25 2.65 -17.58
N ASP A 14 11.87 1.82 -18.43
CA ASP A 14 11.37 0.48 -18.74
C ASP A 14 11.31 -0.41 -17.50
N LEU A 15 12.38 -0.39 -16.70
CA LEU A 15 12.44 -1.18 -15.48
C LEU A 15 11.37 -0.74 -14.48
N PHE A 16 11.20 0.57 -14.27
CA PHE A 16 10.14 1.09 -13.41
C PHE A 16 8.76 0.64 -13.90
N ILE A 17 8.44 0.82 -15.18
CA ILE A 17 7.14 0.45 -15.77
C ILE A 17 6.83 -1.03 -15.52
N ILE A 18 7.78 -1.92 -15.83
CA ILE A 18 7.57 -3.37 -15.72
C ILE A 18 7.36 -3.78 -14.26
N LEU A 19 8.17 -3.26 -13.34
CA LEU A 19 8.04 -3.56 -11.91
C LEU A 19 6.77 -2.96 -11.31
N TYR A 20 6.38 -1.76 -11.72
CA TYR A 20 5.19 -1.08 -11.22
C TYR A 20 3.89 -1.76 -11.68
N VAL A 21 3.81 -2.16 -12.96
CA VAL A 21 2.68 -2.96 -13.47
C VAL A 21 2.63 -4.34 -12.80
N SER A 22 3.79 -4.95 -12.55
CA SER A 22 3.89 -6.23 -11.84
C SER A 22 3.40 -6.11 -10.38
N ALA A 23 3.72 -5.01 -9.69
CA ALA A 23 3.24 -4.74 -8.35
C ALA A 23 1.71 -4.62 -8.29
N TYR A 24 1.11 -3.92 -9.26
CA TYR A 24 -0.35 -3.85 -9.36
C TYR A 24 -0.99 -5.20 -9.68
N TYR A 25 -0.38 -6.01 -10.56
CA TYR A 25 -0.85 -7.38 -10.80
C TYR A 25 -0.86 -8.21 -9.51
N LEU A 26 0.22 -8.14 -8.72
CA LEU A 26 0.29 -8.85 -7.44
C LEU A 26 -0.82 -8.42 -6.49
N ASN A 27 -1.07 -7.11 -6.37
CA ASN A 27 -2.19 -6.56 -5.58
C ASN A 27 -3.54 -7.16 -5.98
N GLU A 28 -3.85 -7.16 -7.28
CA GLU A 28 -5.15 -7.67 -7.75
C GLU A 28 -5.23 -9.21 -7.72
N SER A 29 -4.08 -9.89 -7.76
CA SER A 29 -3.99 -11.36 -7.71
C SER A 29 -3.91 -11.92 -6.28
N GLU A 30 -3.71 -11.09 -5.25
CA GLU A 30 -3.64 -11.60 -3.87
C GLU A 30 -4.98 -12.21 -3.45
N GLN A 31 -6.08 -11.56 -3.83
CA GLN A 31 -7.44 -11.99 -3.47
C GLN A 31 -8.25 -12.58 -4.61
N TRP A 32 -7.91 -12.29 -5.87
CA TRP A 32 -8.67 -12.68 -7.07
C TRP A 32 -10.16 -12.28 -7.06
N ILE A 33 -10.55 -11.30 -6.24
CA ILE A 33 -11.93 -10.78 -6.19
C ILE A 33 -12.27 -10.04 -7.49
N ASN A 34 -11.31 -9.28 -8.04
CA ASN A 34 -11.48 -8.47 -9.25
C ASN A 34 -10.79 -9.10 -10.46
N ILE A 35 -11.31 -10.23 -10.94
CA ILE A 35 -10.71 -10.98 -12.08
C ILE A 35 -10.42 -10.07 -13.28
N ILE A 36 -11.33 -9.15 -13.61
CA ILE A 36 -11.15 -8.22 -14.74
C ILE A 36 -9.88 -7.37 -14.59
N SER A 37 -9.63 -6.83 -13.39
CA SER A 37 -8.48 -5.96 -13.10
C SER A 37 -7.17 -6.78 -13.06
N SER A 38 -7.20 -7.98 -12.47
CA SER A 38 -6.06 -8.91 -12.46
C SER A 38 -5.69 -9.37 -13.88
N SER A 39 -6.67 -9.74 -14.70
CA SER A 39 -6.45 -10.15 -16.09
C SER A 39 -5.96 -8.99 -16.96
N PHE A 40 -6.54 -7.80 -16.80
CA PHE A 40 -6.10 -6.61 -17.54
C PHE A 40 -4.64 -6.27 -17.23
N SER A 41 -4.26 -6.22 -15.95
CA SER A 41 -2.87 -5.92 -15.55
C SER A 41 -1.88 -6.98 -16.03
N LEU A 42 -2.26 -8.27 -16.01
CA LEU A 42 -1.46 -9.35 -16.58
C LEU A 42 -1.25 -9.19 -18.10
N ILE A 43 -2.31 -8.88 -18.85
CA ILE A 43 -2.22 -8.65 -20.29
C ILE A 43 -1.30 -7.47 -20.59
N ILE A 44 -1.47 -6.34 -19.90
CA ILE A 44 -0.58 -5.18 -20.09
C ILE A 44 0.87 -5.54 -19.74
N LEU A 45 1.10 -6.29 -18.66
CA LEU A 45 2.44 -6.72 -18.28
C LEU A 45 3.12 -7.53 -19.39
N ILE A 46 2.41 -8.51 -19.95
CA ILE A 46 2.90 -9.34 -21.07
C ILE A 46 3.17 -8.46 -22.31
N LEU A 47 2.24 -7.58 -22.66
CA LEU A 47 2.42 -6.67 -23.81
C LEU A 47 3.60 -5.71 -23.60
N CYS A 48 3.84 -5.21 -22.39
CA CYS A 48 4.99 -4.37 -22.05
C CYS A 48 6.33 -5.10 -22.23
N LEU A 49 6.37 -6.42 -22.05
CA LEU A 49 7.55 -7.25 -22.31
C LEU A 49 7.74 -7.51 -23.81
N LEU A 50 6.66 -7.87 -24.51
CA LEU A 50 6.71 -8.25 -25.93
C LEU A 50 6.85 -7.05 -26.89
N LEU A 51 6.22 -5.92 -26.57
CA LEU A 51 6.07 -4.75 -27.44
C LEU A 51 6.86 -3.55 -26.89
N SER A 52 8.19 -3.68 -26.83
CA SER A 52 9.08 -2.66 -26.24
C SER A 52 8.90 -1.26 -26.84
N GLN A 53 8.60 -1.14 -28.15
CA GLN A 53 8.35 0.14 -28.82
C GLN A 53 7.08 0.86 -28.32
N TYR A 54 6.07 0.12 -27.88
CA TYR A 54 4.77 0.66 -27.43
C TYR A 54 4.64 0.71 -25.90
N ARG A 55 5.67 0.30 -25.16
CA ARG A 55 5.64 0.14 -23.70
C ARG A 55 5.12 1.37 -22.96
N ASN A 56 5.55 2.57 -23.32
CA ASN A 56 5.10 3.79 -22.65
C ASN A 56 3.62 4.13 -22.93
N ILE A 57 3.11 3.78 -24.12
CA ILE A 57 1.70 3.97 -24.46
C ILE A 57 0.85 2.96 -23.70
N LEU A 58 1.28 1.69 -23.68
CA LEU A 58 0.65 0.63 -22.88
C LEU A 58 0.64 0.99 -21.39
N PHE A 59 1.73 1.57 -20.90
CA PHE A 59 1.80 2.07 -19.53
C PHE A 59 0.80 3.18 -19.27
N LEU A 60 0.65 4.16 -20.17
CA LEU A 60 -0.35 5.22 -20.03
C LEU A 60 -1.78 4.65 -19.98
N VAL A 61 -2.09 3.66 -20.84
CA VAL A 61 -3.38 2.95 -20.80
C VAL A 61 -3.56 2.25 -19.45
N PHE A 62 -2.55 1.55 -18.96
CA PHE A 62 -2.57 0.95 -17.64
C PHE A 62 -2.82 1.96 -16.52
N LEU A 63 -2.19 3.13 -16.55
CA LEU A 63 -2.38 4.17 -15.54
C LEU A 63 -3.84 4.61 -15.48
N PHE A 64 -4.49 4.86 -16.62
CA PHE A 64 -5.91 5.25 -16.65
C PHE A 64 -6.84 4.17 -16.07
N PHE A 65 -6.67 2.92 -16.51
CA PHE A 65 -7.53 1.82 -16.06
C PHE A 65 -7.32 1.48 -14.59
N SER A 66 -6.07 1.38 -14.13
CA SER A 66 -5.77 1.12 -12.72
C SER A 66 -6.23 2.28 -11.81
N THR A 67 -6.10 3.52 -12.27
CA THR A 67 -6.68 4.69 -11.58
C THR A 67 -8.19 4.56 -11.45
N TYR A 68 -8.90 4.21 -12.52
CA TYR A 68 -10.35 4.02 -12.48
C TYR A 68 -10.76 2.94 -11.47
N PHE A 69 -10.12 1.77 -11.50
CA PHE A 69 -10.45 0.67 -10.59
C PHE A 69 -10.19 1.01 -9.12
N ILE A 70 -9.10 1.73 -8.82
CA ILE A 70 -8.82 2.17 -7.45
C ILE A 70 -9.77 3.29 -7.03
N PHE A 71 -10.00 4.28 -7.90
CA PHE A 71 -10.80 5.46 -7.61
C PHE A 71 -12.29 5.15 -7.38
N ASP A 72 -12.81 4.13 -8.06
CA ASP A 72 -14.17 3.62 -7.82
C ASP A 72 -14.37 3.24 -6.35
N LYS A 73 -13.39 2.54 -5.78
CA LYS A 73 -13.38 2.07 -4.38
C LYS A 73 -12.85 3.09 -3.38
N TYR A 74 -12.09 4.09 -3.84
CA TYR A 74 -11.54 5.14 -2.98
C TYR A 74 -12.67 5.88 -2.23
N PRO A 75 -12.48 6.21 -0.93
CA PRO A 75 -11.30 6.00 -0.06
C PRO A 75 -11.21 4.64 0.65
N LYS A 76 -12.15 3.72 0.40
CA LYS A 76 -12.21 2.38 1.04
C LYS A 76 -11.27 1.39 0.36
N VAL A 77 -10.00 1.77 0.28
CA VAL A 77 -8.90 0.99 -0.30
C VAL A 77 -7.74 0.93 0.68
N SER A 78 -6.82 0.00 0.45
CA SER A 78 -5.60 -0.09 1.26
C SER A 78 -4.73 1.17 1.11
N ASN A 79 -3.82 1.37 2.08
CA ASN A 79 -2.88 2.49 2.04
C ASN A 79 -1.97 2.45 0.80
N HIS A 80 -1.57 1.26 0.36
CA HIS A 80 -0.75 1.11 -0.84
C HIS A 80 -1.54 1.30 -2.13
N SER A 81 -2.82 0.94 -2.20
CA SER A 81 -3.68 1.32 -3.33
C SER A 81 -3.88 2.83 -3.37
N THR A 82 -4.00 3.51 -2.22
CA THR A 82 -4.01 4.98 -2.16
C THR A 82 -2.72 5.57 -2.72
N LEU A 83 -1.56 5.02 -2.33
CA LEU A 83 -0.27 5.40 -2.90
C LEU A 83 -0.23 5.20 -4.43
N ILE A 84 -0.68 4.05 -4.94
CA ILE A 84 -0.78 3.79 -6.38
C ILE A 84 -1.65 4.86 -7.07
N LEU A 85 -2.81 5.19 -6.49
CA LEU A 85 -3.71 6.21 -7.04
C LEU A 85 -3.01 7.56 -7.21
N PHE A 86 -2.32 8.06 -6.17
CA PHE A 86 -1.60 9.34 -6.26
C PHE A 86 -0.46 9.28 -7.29
N VAL A 87 0.33 8.20 -7.29
CA VAL A 87 1.41 8.02 -8.27
C VAL A 87 0.85 7.98 -9.71
N ASN A 88 -0.26 7.28 -9.92
CA ASN A 88 -0.89 7.21 -11.23
C ASN A 88 -1.39 8.58 -11.69
N ILE A 89 -2.11 9.31 -10.85
CA ILE A 89 -2.62 10.66 -11.17
C ILE A 89 -1.45 11.58 -11.57
N TYR A 90 -0.36 11.55 -10.81
CA TYR A 90 0.84 12.32 -11.14
C TYR A 90 1.44 11.92 -12.50
N LEU A 91 1.65 10.62 -12.73
CA LEU A 91 2.27 10.13 -13.96
C LEU A 91 1.39 10.39 -15.18
N ILE A 92 0.07 10.26 -15.06
CA ILE A 92 -0.89 10.66 -16.11
C ILE A 92 -0.71 12.14 -16.42
N PHE A 93 -0.78 13.01 -15.41
CA PHE A 93 -0.65 14.45 -15.60
C PHE A 93 0.70 14.83 -16.23
N SER A 94 1.80 14.26 -15.74
CA SER A 94 3.14 14.52 -16.28
C SER A 94 3.28 14.07 -17.73
N LEU A 95 2.90 12.83 -18.05
CA LEU A 95 3.03 12.28 -19.40
C LEU A 95 2.13 13.00 -20.40
N LEU A 96 0.89 13.32 -20.02
CA LEU A 96 -0.02 14.10 -20.88
C LEU A 96 0.49 15.52 -21.07
N THR A 97 1.00 16.17 -20.02
CA THR A 97 1.52 17.53 -20.12
C THR A 97 2.68 17.61 -21.11
N LYS A 98 3.62 16.65 -21.03
CA LYS A 98 4.72 16.51 -21.98
C LYS A 98 4.23 16.30 -23.40
N LYS A 99 3.24 15.44 -23.59
CA LYS A 99 2.74 15.10 -24.93
C LYS A 99 1.94 16.24 -25.56
N LEU A 100 1.04 16.86 -24.79
CA LEU A 100 0.08 17.87 -25.28
C LEU A 100 0.71 19.26 -25.38
N PHE A 101 1.52 19.68 -24.41
CA PHE A 101 2.03 21.06 -24.35
C PHE A 101 3.48 21.20 -24.79
N LYS A 102 4.28 20.13 -24.73
CA LYS A 102 5.71 20.19 -25.08
C LYS A 102 6.08 19.37 -26.33
N ASN A 103 5.12 18.59 -26.86
CA ASN A 103 5.33 17.63 -27.94
C ASN A 103 6.53 16.68 -27.69
N GLU A 104 6.79 16.37 -26.41
CA GLU A 104 7.86 15.48 -25.99
C GLU A 104 7.43 14.01 -26.08
N LYS A 105 8.41 13.10 -26.06
CA LYS A 105 8.15 11.66 -25.98
C LYS A 105 7.51 11.31 -24.64
N LEU A 106 6.59 10.35 -24.65
CA LEU A 106 5.97 9.77 -23.45
C LEU A 106 7.00 8.93 -22.70
N ILE A 107 7.96 9.55 -22.02
CA ILE A 107 9.01 8.85 -21.26
C ILE A 107 9.05 9.43 -19.85
N ILE A 108 9.24 8.55 -18.87
CA ILE A 108 9.47 8.93 -17.48
C ILE A 108 10.85 9.57 -17.38
N SER A 109 10.87 10.84 -17.02
CA SER A 109 12.04 11.70 -16.93
C SER A 109 12.65 11.67 -15.53
N ASN A 110 13.83 12.26 -15.37
CA ASN A 110 14.45 12.43 -14.06
C ASN A 110 13.58 13.25 -13.09
N ASN A 111 12.79 14.21 -13.60
CA ASN A 111 11.87 15.00 -12.78
C ASN A 111 10.73 14.14 -12.22
N ASP A 112 10.25 13.17 -12.99
CA ASP A 112 9.23 12.24 -12.51
C ASP A 112 9.81 11.32 -11.44
N PHE A 113 11.02 10.81 -11.66
CA PHE A 113 11.72 10.03 -10.64
C PHE A 113 11.97 10.83 -9.37
N LEU A 114 12.24 12.14 -9.46
CA LEU A 114 12.36 13.00 -8.28
C LEU A 114 11.05 13.03 -7.48
N VAL A 115 9.90 13.13 -8.16
CA VAL A 115 8.60 13.05 -7.49
C VAL A 115 8.39 11.70 -6.82
N LEU A 116 8.67 10.60 -7.53
CA LEU A 116 8.53 9.25 -6.98
C LEU A 116 9.41 9.01 -5.74
N ARG A 117 10.60 9.63 -5.69
CA ARG A 117 11.47 9.61 -4.49
C ARG A 117 10.79 10.32 -3.31
N TRP A 118 10.28 11.54 -3.54
CA TRP A 118 9.56 12.30 -2.53
C TRP A 118 8.31 11.57 -2.05
N THR A 119 7.58 10.90 -2.95
CA THR A 119 6.44 10.06 -2.59
C THR A 119 6.83 9.02 -1.56
N LEU A 120 7.90 8.26 -1.80
CA LEU A 120 8.35 7.22 -0.87
C LEU A 120 8.78 7.83 0.47
N ILE A 121 9.55 8.93 0.45
CA ILE A 121 9.99 9.61 1.67
C ILE A 121 8.80 10.08 2.52
N ILE A 122 7.81 10.73 1.90
CA ILE A 122 6.65 11.28 2.61
C ILE A 122 5.79 10.17 3.20
N VAL A 123 5.51 9.11 2.43
CA VAL A 123 4.72 7.98 2.93
C VAL A 123 5.39 7.35 4.15
N TYR A 124 6.69 7.08 4.09
CA TYR A 124 7.42 6.45 5.20
C TYR A 124 7.59 7.36 6.42
N PHE A 125 7.71 8.66 6.18
CA PHE A 125 7.64 9.63 7.26
C PHE A 125 6.30 9.51 8.00
N PHE A 126 5.17 9.52 7.27
CA PHE A 126 3.85 9.39 7.91
C PHE A 126 3.63 8.03 8.54
N THR A 127 4.11 6.94 7.97
CA THR A 127 3.93 5.61 8.57
C THR A 127 4.61 5.51 9.93
N GLY A 128 5.83 6.07 10.04
CA GLY A 128 6.57 6.10 11.29
C GLY A 128 5.99 7.12 12.26
N PHE A 129 5.59 8.29 11.76
CA PHE A 129 4.98 9.35 12.57
C PHE A 129 3.65 8.90 13.17
N HIS A 130 2.77 8.26 12.39
CA HIS A 130 1.52 7.71 12.88
C HIS A 130 1.71 6.64 13.97
N LYS A 131 2.81 5.89 13.94
CA LYS A 131 3.18 4.90 14.97
C LYS A 131 3.76 5.53 16.25
N LEU A 132 4.01 6.84 16.28
CA LEU A 132 4.45 7.58 17.47
C LEU A 132 3.27 7.86 18.43
N ASN A 133 2.59 6.80 18.85
CA ASN A 133 1.42 6.86 19.73
C ASN A 133 1.50 5.81 20.85
N TYR A 134 0.67 5.99 21.88
CA TYR A 134 0.72 5.15 23.08
C TYR A 134 0.37 3.69 22.80
N ASP A 135 -0.66 3.44 22.00
CA ASP A 135 -1.16 2.09 21.74
C ASP A 135 -0.20 1.28 20.86
N PHE A 136 0.59 1.94 20.01
CA PHE A 136 1.64 1.26 19.26
C PHE A 136 2.86 0.95 20.12
N LEU A 137 3.35 1.92 20.91
CA LEU A 137 4.65 1.80 21.58
C LEU A 137 4.60 1.05 22.91
N PHE A 138 3.49 1.14 23.64
CA PHE A 138 3.40 0.66 25.02
C PHE A 138 2.33 -0.43 25.23
N SER A 139 1.58 -0.81 24.20
CA SER A 139 0.60 -1.90 24.29
C SER A 139 1.21 -3.24 23.95
N GLU A 140 0.82 -4.29 24.68
CA GLU A 140 1.11 -5.68 24.28
C GLU A 140 0.50 -6.02 22.91
N ASN A 141 -0.63 -5.39 22.57
CA ASN A 141 -1.35 -5.60 21.32
C ASN A 141 -0.93 -4.64 20.20
N SER A 142 0.25 -4.04 20.32
CA SER A 142 0.90 -3.27 19.25
C SER A 142 0.88 -4.05 17.94
N CYS A 143 0.64 -3.36 16.82
CA CYS A 143 0.69 -4.00 15.51
C CYS A 143 2.05 -4.64 15.19
N ALA A 144 3.17 -4.13 15.75
CA ALA A 144 4.47 -4.77 15.58
C ALA A 144 4.51 -6.16 16.25
N ASN A 145 3.92 -6.26 17.44
CA ASN A 145 3.85 -7.48 18.23
C ASN A 145 2.85 -8.48 17.66
N TRP A 146 1.68 -7.99 17.24
CA TRP A 146 0.69 -8.77 16.52
C TRP A 146 1.29 -9.44 15.27
N PHE A 147 2.19 -8.75 14.57
CA PHE A 147 2.79 -9.30 13.35
C PHE A 147 3.72 -10.51 13.63
N HIS A 148 4.47 -10.51 14.74
CA HIS A 148 5.25 -11.68 15.18
C HIS A 148 4.36 -12.90 15.40
N THR A 149 3.25 -12.71 16.12
CA THR A 149 2.26 -13.75 16.37
C THR A 149 1.55 -14.17 15.07
N LYS A 150 1.29 -13.24 14.15
CA LYS A 150 0.69 -13.52 12.84
C LYS A 150 1.56 -14.48 12.03
N ILE A 151 2.86 -14.22 11.91
CA ILE A 151 3.77 -15.11 11.16
C ILE A 151 3.71 -16.53 11.75
N PHE A 152 3.79 -16.66 13.07
CA PHE A 152 3.75 -17.97 13.72
C PHE A 152 2.40 -18.67 13.55
N PHE A 153 1.30 -17.91 13.63
CA PHE A 153 -0.04 -18.40 13.35
C PHE A 153 -0.15 -18.93 11.91
N LEU A 154 0.42 -18.24 10.93
CA LEU A 154 0.41 -18.70 9.54
C LEU A 154 1.14 -20.05 9.38
N PHE A 155 2.18 -20.32 10.16
CA PHE A 155 2.90 -21.60 10.15
C PHE A 155 2.18 -22.71 10.93
N THR A 156 1.64 -22.40 12.11
CA THR A 156 1.24 -23.42 13.10
C THR A 156 -0.26 -23.53 13.32
N ASN A 157 -1.04 -22.55 12.82
CA ASN A 157 -2.44 -22.35 13.14
C ASN A 157 -2.70 -22.15 14.65
N GLN A 158 -1.68 -21.77 15.42
CA GLN A 158 -1.75 -21.53 16.85
C GLN A 158 -1.33 -20.11 17.17
N ILE A 159 -2.04 -19.47 18.10
CA ILE A 159 -1.71 -18.13 18.59
C ILE A 159 -0.73 -18.30 19.76
N ILE A 160 0.57 -18.28 19.44
CA ILE A 160 1.66 -18.43 20.41
C ILE A 160 2.59 -17.22 20.29
N LYS A 161 3.22 -16.82 21.40
CA LYS A 161 4.33 -15.85 21.40
C LYS A 161 5.64 -16.61 21.09
N PRO A 162 6.15 -16.63 19.84
CA PRO A 162 7.36 -17.41 19.48
C PRO A 162 8.68 -16.86 20.02
N TYR A 163 8.69 -15.67 20.61
CA TYR A 163 9.89 -14.95 20.99
C TYR A 163 9.87 -14.60 22.48
N PRO A 164 11.03 -14.38 23.13
CA PRO A 164 11.09 -13.87 24.48
C PRO A 164 10.47 -12.46 24.59
N ASP A 165 9.94 -12.11 25.77
CA ASP A 165 9.23 -10.84 26.01
C ASP A 165 10.05 -9.59 25.66
N ILE A 166 11.38 -9.65 25.75
CA ILE A 166 12.27 -8.55 25.36
C ILE A 166 12.12 -8.17 23.87
N ILE A 167 11.83 -9.13 23.00
CA ILE A 167 11.57 -8.86 21.57
C ILE A 167 10.25 -8.11 21.41
N TYR A 168 9.21 -8.51 22.14
CA TYR A 168 7.91 -7.82 22.13
C TYR A 168 7.98 -6.41 22.73
N LEU A 169 8.86 -6.21 23.71
CA LEU A 169 9.10 -4.90 24.32
C LEU A 169 9.79 -3.94 23.34
N ILE A 170 10.80 -4.41 22.60
CA ILE A 170 11.64 -3.55 21.76
C ILE A 170 11.06 -3.38 20.35
N SER A 171 10.31 -4.36 19.83
CA SER A 171 9.83 -4.37 18.44
C SER A 171 9.07 -3.11 18.03
N PRO A 172 8.11 -2.59 18.82
CA PRO A 172 7.41 -1.35 18.45
C PRO A 172 8.35 -0.16 18.29
N PHE A 173 9.28 0.04 19.23
CA PHE A 173 10.26 1.11 19.16
C PHE A 173 11.18 0.98 17.95
N LEU A 174 11.64 -0.25 17.67
CA LEU A 174 12.50 -0.53 16.53
C LEU A 174 11.79 -0.19 15.21
N VAL A 175 10.51 -0.54 15.05
CA VAL A 175 9.74 -0.23 13.84
C VAL A 175 9.60 1.29 13.66
N VAL A 176 9.27 2.04 14.71
CA VAL A 176 9.17 3.52 14.62
C VAL A 176 10.51 4.13 14.24
N ILE A 177 11.60 3.68 14.88
CA ILE A 177 12.95 4.15 14.58
C ILE A 177 13.30 3.83 13.12
N LEU A 178 13.09 2.60 12.65
CA LEU A 178 13.38 2.21 11.28
C LEU A 178 12.61 3.07 10.29
N GLU A 179 11.28 3.18 10.40
CA GLU A 179 10.48 3.92 9.42
C GLU A 179 10.84 5.42 9.37
N LEU A 180 11.03 6.05 10.54
CA LEU A 180 11.43 7.47 10.59
C LEU A 180 12.86 7.67 10.10
N THR A 181 13.82 6.86 10.56
CA THR A 181 15.23 7.00 10.18
C THR A 181 15.45 6.68 8.72
N GLU A 182 14.75 5.69 8.15
CA GLU A 182 14.80 5.37 6.72
C GLU A 182 14.24 6.53 5.88
N SER A 183 13.11 7.12 6.27
CA SER A 183 12.54 8.28 5.56
C SER A 183 13.54 9.45 5.49
N ILE A 184 14.21 9.76 6.61
CA ILE A 184 15.22 10.81 6.71
C ILE A 184 16.50 10.41 5.96
N ALA A 185 16.95 9.17 6.11
CA ALA A 185 18.17 8.67 5.50
C ALA A 185 18.07 8.61 3.96
N LEU A 186 16.87 8.41 3.41
CA LEU A 186 16.61 8.51 1.97
C LEU A 186 16.78 9.95 1.45
N MET A 187 16.66 10.96 2.30
CA MET A 187 16.87 12.35 1.92
C MET A 187 18.34 12.66 1.61
N PHE A 188 19.25 11.95 2.28
CA PHE A 188 20.68 12.22 2.21
C PHE A 188 21.42 11.20 1.34
N LYS A 189 22.09 11.76 0.33
CA LYS A 189 23.00 11.11 -0.61
C LYS A 189 23.86 9.98 -0.04
N ARG A 190 24.45 10.20 1.14
CA ARG A 190 25.41 9.27 1.77
C ARG A 190 24.74 8.06 2.42
N THR A 191 23.49 8.20 2.83
CA THR A 191 22.74 7.18 3.60
C THR A 191 21.70 6.45 2.77
N GLN A 192 21.38 6.95 1.56
CA GLN A 192 20.39 6.36 0.66
C GLN A 192 20.55 4.86 0.43
N LEU A 193 21.75 4.38 0.07
CA LEU A 193 21.94 2.96 -0.21
C LEU A 193 21.68 2.08 1.03
N ILE A 194 22.15 2.52 2.20
CA ILE A 194 21.93 1.80 3.46
C ILE A 194 20.43 1.78 3.78
N ALA A 195 19.74 2.91 3.62
CA ALA A 195 18.30 3.00 3.80
C ALA A 195 17.56 2.06 2.85
N LEU A 196 17.89 2.04 1.55
CA LEU A 196 17.27 1.14 0.58
C LEU A 196 17.50 -0.34 0.90
N CYS A 197 18.70 -0.71 1.39
CA CYS A 197 18.97 -2.08 1.82
C CYS A 197 18.15 -2.46 3.07
N SER A 198 18.13 -1.59 4.09
CA SER A 198 17.33 -1.77 5.31
C SER A 198 15.85 -1.94 4.96
N PHE A 199 15.36 -1.07 4.08
CA PHE A 199 14.00 -1.07 3.58
C PHE A 199 13.63 -2.39 2.88
N ILE A 200 14.49 -2.94 2.01
CA ILE A 200 14.25 -4.26 1.38
C ILE A 200 14.15 -5.35 2.45
N LEU A 201 15.02 -5.36 3.45
CA LEU A 201 15.01 -6.36 4.51
C LEU A 201 13.74 -6.28 5.36
N PHE A 202 13.29 -5.07 5.69
CA PHE A 202 12.02 -4.85 6.36
C PHE A 202 10.84 -5.39 5.54
N HIS A 203 10.84 -5.16 4.23
CA HIS A 203 9.80 -5.67 3.34
C HIS A 203 9.85 -7.19 3.11
N PHE A 204 11.03 -7.80 3.18
CA PHE A 204 11.13 -9.26 3.19
C PHE A 204 10.41 -9.84 4.38
N TYR A 205 10.62 -9.25 5.56
CA TYR A 205 9.92 -9.67 6.77
C TYR A 205 8.39 -9.48 6.65
N LEU A 206 7.92 -8.34 6.13
CA LEU A 206 6.49 -8.10 5.89
C LEU A 206 5.88 -9.05 4.85
N SER A 207 6.63 -9.41 3.81
CA SER A 207 6.17 -10.31 2.73
C SER A 207 5.83 -11.70 3.26
N LEU A 208 6.53 -12.19 4.29
CA LEU A 208 6.22 -13.47 4.94
C LEU A 208 4.85 -13.49 5.62
N GLY A 209 4.36 -12.31 6.04
CA GLY A 209 3.03 -12.15 6.63
C GLY A 209 1.94 -11.84 5.59
N GLY A 210 2.24 -11.92 4.29
CA GLY A 210 1.30 -11.73 3.20
C GLY A 210 1.28 -10.35 2.56
N PHE A 211 2.15 -9.42 2.97
CA PHE A 211 2.17 -8.05 2.42
C PHE A 211 3.09 -7.91 1.20
N ILE A 212 2.97 -8.86 0.26
CA ILE A 212 3.77 -8.93 -0.97
C ILE A 212 3.41 -7.80 -1.93
N ASP A 213 2.12 -7.49 -2.02
CA ASP A 213 1.54 -6.42 -2.81
C ASP A 213 2.15 -5.06 -2.44
N PHE A 214 2.17 -4.72 -1.15
CA PHE A 214 2.77 -3.50 -0.65
C PHE A 214 4.29 -3.47 -0.88
N ALA A 215 4.98 -4.58 -0.61
CA ALA A 215 6.41 -4.71 -0.85
C ALA A 215 6.78 -4.49 -2.33
N ALA A 216 6.01 -5.07 -3.25
CA ALA A 216 6.23 -4.91 -4.69
C ALA A 216 6.06 -3.46 -5.13
N VAL A 217 5.04 -2.75 -4.62
CA VAL A 217 4.84 -1.32 -4.92
C VAL A 217 6.04 -0.51 -4.43
N CYS A 218 6.48 -0.72 -3.19
CA CYS A 218 7.59 0.02 -2.65
C CYS A 218 8.90 -0.26 -3.41
N ILE A 219 9.19 -1.52 -3.71
CA ILE A 219 10.38 -1.92 -4.50
C ILE A 219 10.36 -1.31 -5.91
N SER A 220 9.19 -1.21 -6.54
CA SER A 220 9.08 -0.53 -7.84
C SER A 220 9.41 0.97 -7.73
N LEU A 221 8.97 1.65 -6.67
CA LEU A 221 9.29 3.06 -6.41
C LEU A 221 10.77 3.25 -6.04
N MET A 222 11.41 2.27 -5.40
CA MET A 222 12.83 2.32 -5.07
C MET A 222 13.72 2.43 -6.32
N ILE A 223 13.27 1.99 -7.50
CA ILE A 223 13.98 2.23 -8.77
C ILE A 223 14.23 3.71 -9.00
N ALA A 224 13.35 4.59 -8.52
CA ALA A 224 13.52 6.03 -8.64
C ALA A 224 14.84 6.50 -8.01
N PHE A 225 15.29 5.88 -6.91
CA PHE A 225 16.53 6.21 -6.22
C PHE A 225 17.79 5.74 -6.95
N ILE A 226 17.69 4.86 -7.94
CA ILE A 226 18.84 4.45 -8.77
C ILE A 226 19.27 5.65 -9.64
N PRO A 227 20.49 6.18 -9.50
CA PRO A 227 20.96 7.31 -10.31
C PRO A 227 21.04 6.95 -11.78
N SER A 228 20.69 7.87 -12.67
CA SER A 228 20.64 7.56 -14.11
C SER A 228 22.02 7.18 -14.68
N LYS A 229 23.10 7.82 -14.20
CA LYS A 229 24.49 7.46 -14.56
C LYS A 229 24.85 6.04 -14.12
N SER A 230 24.55 5.69 -12.87
CA SER A 230 24.80 4.36 -12.33
C SER A 230 23.95 3.30 -13.05
N PHE A 231 22.71 3.62 -13.38
CA PHE A 231 21.82 2.72 -14.13
C PHE A 231 22.38 2.36 -15.50
N LEU A 232 22.84 3.35 -16.28
CA LEU A 232 23.43 3.12 -17.62
C LEU A 232 24.62 2.16 -17.58
N LYS A 233 25.40 2.19 -16.51
CA LYS A 233 26.53 1.26 -16.31
C LYS A 233 26.09 -0.19 -16.14
N TYR A 234 24.89 -0.44 -15.60
CA TYR A 234 24.42 -1.79 -15.24
C TYR A 234 23.18 -2.26 -16.02
N GLN A 235 22.67 -1.47 -16.97
CA GLN A 235 21.48 -1.83 -17.75
C GLN A 235 21.59 -3.21 -18.45
N TYR A 236 22.81 -3.60 -18.83
CA TYR A 236 23.07 -4.89 -19.48
C TYR A 236 22.73 -6.09 -18.60
N VAL A 237 22.81 -5.93 -17.27
CA VAL A 237 22.55 -7.00 -16.28
C VAL A 237 21.10 -7.44 -16.33
N PHE A 238 20.17 -6.50 -16.53
CA PHE A 238 18.73 -6.80 -16.61
C PHE A 238 18.36 -7.49 -17.93
N SER A 239 19.10 -7.20 -19.00
CA SER A 239 18.97 -7.85 -20.30
C SER A 239 19.78 -9.14 -20.45
N GLN A 240 20.53 -9.55 -19.41
CA GLN A 240 21.36 -10.75 -19.47
C GLN A 240 20.47 -11.96 -19.74
N LYS A 241 20.78 -12.69 -20.83
CA LYS A 241 20.05 -13.89 -21.21
C LYS A 241 20.47 -15.06 -20.32
N ILE A 242 19.47 -15.75 -19.79
CA ILE A 242 19.58 -17.00 -19.06
C ILE A 242 18.97 -18.09 -19.94
N ASN A 243 19.61 -19.25 -19.97
CA ASN A 243 19.05 -20.43 -20.61
C ASN A 243 18.06 -21.07 -19.63
N LEU A 244 16.77 -20.97 -19.93
CA LEU A 244 15.75 -21.73 -19.24
C LEU A 244 15.33 -22.88 -20.16
N LEU A 245 15.76 -24.10 -19.84
CA LEU A 245 15.65 -25.25 -20.74
C LEU A 245 16.28 -24.92 -22.11
N SER A 246 15.48 -24.87 -23.17
CA SER A 246 15.89 -24.54 -24.54
C SER A 246 15.66 -23.07 -24.94
N VAL A 247 15.02 -22.25 -24.08
CA VAL A 247 14.64 -20.87 -24.40
C VAL A 247 15.58 -19.88 -23.71
N LYS A 248 16.05 -18.88 -24.47
CA LYS A 248 16.85 -17.77 -23.93
C LYS A 248 15.94 -16.64 -23.48
N ILE A 249 15.79 -16.47 -22.17
CA ILE A 249 14.95 -15.45 -21.55
C ILE A 249 15.86 -14.45 -20.83
N ASP A 250 15.59 -13.15 -20.88
CA ASP A 250 16.36 -12.21 -20.06
C ASP A 250 15.94 -12.21 -18.59
N ARG A 251 16.85 -11.75 -17.73
CA ARG A 251 16.67 -11.74 -16.28
C ARG A 251 15.41 -11.02 -15.82
N LEU A 252 15.05 -9.91 -16.46
CA LEU A 252 13.83 -9.18 -16.14
C LEU A 252 12.58 -9.99 -16.49
N CYS A 253 12.54 -10.61 -17.67
CA CYS A 253 11.44 -11.51 -18.03
C CYS A 253 11.33 -12.69 -17.07
N PHE A 254 12.46 -13.29 -16.66
CA PHE A 254 12.47 -14.39 -15.69
C PHE A 254 11.90 -13.95 -14.33
N TYR A 255 12.28 -12.76 -13.85
CA TYR A 255 11.70 -12.17 -12.64
C TYR A 255 10.18 -12.03 -12.75
N VAL A 256 9.69 -11.47 -13.87
CA VAL A 256 8.25 -11.29 -14.10
C VAL A 256 7.52 -12.63 -14.16
N ILE A 257 8.08 -13.65 -14.83
CA ILE A 257 7.51 -15.00 -14.85
C ILE A 257 7.35 -15.55 -13.44
N GLY A 258 8.34 -15.34 -12.56
CA GLY A 258 8.23 -15.75 -11.16
C GLY A 258 7.10 -15.04 -10.41
N LEU A 259 6.83 -13.77 -10.69
CA LEU A 259 5.69 -13.05 -10.09
C LEU A 259 4.34 -13.54 -10.61
N ILE A 260 4.24 -13.79 -11.91
CA ILE A 260 3.03 -14.38 -12.52
C ILE A 260 2.76 -15.75 -11.91
N PHE A 261 3.81 -16.55 -11.71
CA PHE A 261 3.70 -17.86 -11.09
C PHE A 261 3.19 -17.79 -9.64
N ILE A 262 3.64 -16.80 -8.86
CA ILE A 262 3.10 -16.55 -7.51
C ILE A 262 1.60 -16.26 -7.57
N GLY A 263 1.16 -15.37 -8.46
CA GLY A 263 -0.27 -15.06 -8.64
C GLY A 263 -1.11 -16.26 -9.05
N ILE A 264 -0.59 -17.11 -9.94
CA ILE A 264 -1.23 -18.37 -10.38
C ILE A 264 -1.32 -19.37 -9.22
N ILE A 265 -0.27 -19.54 -8.42
CA ILE A 265 -0.30 -20.42 -7.24
C ILE A 265 -1.41 -19.99 -6.28
N VAL A 266 -1.50 -18.69 -5.98
CA VAL A 266 -2.55 -18.14 -5.11
C VAL A 266 -3.93 -18.35 -5.71
N TYR A 267 -4.09 -18.17 -7.03
CA TYR A 267 -5.35 -18.44 -7.74
C TYR A 267 -5.80 -19.89 -7.59
N ILE A 268 -4.89 -20.82 -7.92
CA ILE A 268 -5.16 -22.25 -7.91
C ILE A 268 -5.56 -22.70 -6.51
N GLU A 269 -4.79 -22.28 -5.51
CA GLU A 269 -5.07 -22.67 -4.12
C GLU A 269 -6.41 -22.10 -3.64
N ARG A 270 -6.73 -20.84 -3.91
CA ARG A 270 -8.03 -20.26 -3.55
C ARG A 270 -9.22 -20.91 -4.26
N THR A 271 -9.04 -21.32 -5.52
CA THR A 271 -10.12 -21.87 -6.35
C THR A 271 -10.38 -23.34 -6.08
N PHE A 272 -9.31 -24.13 -5.93
CA PHE A 272 -9.39 -25.59 -5.87
C PHE A 272 -9.07 -26.15 -4.48
N ASN A 273 -8.57 -25.33 -3.56
CA ASN A 273 -8.19 -25.74 -2.19
C ASN A 273 -7.30 -27.01 -2.19
N ILE A 274 -6.25 -27.00 -3.03
CA ILE A 274 -5.45 -28.19 -3.35
C ILE A 274 -4.69 -28.69 -2.12
N LEU A 275 -4.15 -27.78 -1.30
CA LEU A 275 -3.37 -28.19 -0.13
C LEU A 275 -4.22 -28.98 0.88
N GLN A 276 -5.56 -28.93 0.80
CA GLN A 276 -6.49 -29.63 1.70
C GLN A 276 -6.13 -29.48 3.19
N THR A 277 -5.44 -28.40 3.54
CA THR A 277 -5.05 -28.15 4.93
C THR A 277 -6.09 -27.29 5.60
N ASN A 278 -6.28 -27.51 6.90
CA ASN A 278 -7.07 -26.62 7.74
C ASN A 278 -6.37 -25.26 7.95
N ASN A 279 -5.12 -25.11 7.51
CA ASN A 279 -4.33 -23.89 7.68
C ASN A 279 -4.03 -23.23 6.33
N HIS A 280 -4.94 -22.38 5.87
CA HIS A 280 -4.73 -21.56 4.68
C HIS A 280 -3.56 -20.56 4.80
N GLY A 281 -2.92 -20.43 5.96
CA GLY A 281 -1.74 -19.56 6.16
C GLY A 281 -0.49 -20.01 5.39
N TYR A 282 -0.37 -21.28 5.04
CA TYR A 282 0.81 -21.78 4.31
C TYR A 282 1.01 -21.12 2.96
N ILE A 283 -0.07 -20.89 2.20
CA ILE A 283 0.04 -20.27 0.87
C ILE A 283 0.58 -18.83 0.96
N ILE A 284 0.25 -18.13 2.04
CA ILE A 284 0.71 -16.75 2.31
C ILE A 284 2.22 -16.75 2.54
N ILE A 285 2.73 -17.67 3.36
CA ILE A 285 4.17 -17.81 3.61
C ILE A 285 4.90 -18.25 2.36
N ILE A 286 4.40 -19.27 1.64
CA ILE A 286 5.03 -19.80 0.43
C ILE A 286 5.14 -18.70 -0.62
N SER A 287 4.06 -17.96 -0.87
CA SER A 287 4.10 -16.82 -1.80
C SER A 287 5.09 -15.75 -1.35
N GLY A 288 5.16 -15.44 -0.04
CA GLY A 288 6.13 -14.50 0.53
C GLY A 288 7.58 -14.95 0.31
N LEU A 289 7.88 -16.23 0.57
CA LEU A 289 9.20 -16.83 0.35
C LEU A 289 9.59 -16.83 -1.13
N LEU A 290 8.67 -17.21 -2.02
CA LEU A 290 8.89 -17.18 -3.46
C LEU A 290 9.17 -15.75 -3.94
N PHE A 291 8.45 -14.76 -3.42
CA PHE A 291 8.70 -13.35 -3.71
C PHE A 291 10.11 -12.92 -3.28
N ILE A 292 10.52 -13.25 -2.04
CA ILE A 292 11.86 -12.94 -1.52
C ILE A 292 12.94 -13.59 -2.37
N ILE A 293 12.80 -14.88 -2.68
CA ILE A 293 13.74 -15.63 -3.54
C ILE A 293 13.86 -14.95 -4.90
N ASN A 294 12.73 -14.53 -5.48
CA ASN A 294 12.71 -13.86 -6.77
C ASN A 294 13.41 -12.48 -6.72
N ILE A 295 13.21 -11.69 -5.66
CA ILE A 295 13.92 -10.41 -5.48
C ILE A 295 15.42 -10.61 -5.23
N ILE A 296 15.81 -11.60 -4.42
CA ILE A 296 17.22 -11.94 -4.18
C ILE A 296 17.87 -12.36 -5.49
N TYR A 297 17.20 -13.22 -6.27
CA TYR A 297 17.66 -13.61 -7.60
C TYR A 297 17.81 -12.40 -8.52
N PHE A 298 16.80 -11.54 -8.62
CA PHE A 298 16.84 -10.34 -9.45
C PHE A 298 18.00 -9.41 -9.05
N SER A 299 18.24 -9.26 -7.75
CA SER A 299 19.24 -8.37 -7.16
C SER A 299 20.63 -9.01 -7.01
N TRP A 300 20.79 -10.30 -7.29
CA TRP A 300 21.99 -11.08 -6.99
C TRP A 300 23.28 -10.48 -7.55
N PHE A 301 23.22 -9.89 -8.76
CA PHE A 301 24.38 -9.21 -9.34
C PHE A 301 24.87 -8.05 -8.45
N PHE A 302 23.95 -7.23 -7.94
CA PHE A 302 24.27 -6.11 -7.07
C PHE A 302 24.78 -6.59 -5.71
N ILE A 303 24.17 -7.65 -5.15
CA ILE A 303 24.64 -8.28 -3.90
C ILE A 303 26.09 -8.76 -4.05
N LYS A 304 26.40 -9.52 -5.10
CA LYS A 304 27.76 -10.02 -5.37
C LYS A 304 28.76 -8.88 -5.54
N LYS A 305 28.35 -7.81 -6.23
CA LYS A 305 29.19 -6.64 -6.46
C LYS A 305 29.45 -5.87 -5.16
N LEU A 306 28.44 -5.64 -4.33
CA LEU A 306 28.57 -5.02 -3.01
C LEU A 306 29.54 -5.81 -2.12
N TYR A 307 29.42 -7.14 -2.12
CA TYR A 307 30.32 -8.03 -1.39
C TYR A 307 31.78 -7.94 -1.86
N ASN A 308 31.99 -7.93 -3.18
CA ASN A 308 33.34 -7.95 -3.76
C ASN A 308 34.05 -6.59 -3.70
N GLU A 309 33.35 -5.48 -3.96
CA GLU A 309 34.02 -4.18 -4.16
C GLU A 309 34.30 -3.43 -2.84
N LYS A 310 33.72 -3.84 -1.69
CA LYS A 310 33.84 -3.27 -0.32
C LYS A 310 33.58 -1.75 -0.16
N LYS A 311 33.78 -0.94 -1.20
CA LYS A 311 33.45 0.48 -1.35
C LYS A 311 32.58 0.65 -2.59
N PHE A 312 31.28 0.43 -2.44
CA PHE A 312 30.32 0.81 -3.46
C PHE A 312 29.99 2.30 -3.30
N VAL A 313 30.41 3.13 -4.25
CA VAL A 313 30.04 4.54 -4.28
C VAL A 313 28.72 4.67 -5.03
N TRP A 314 27.64 4.88 -4.28
CA TRP A 314 26.35 5.28 -4.84
C TRP A 314 26.47 6.75 -5.23
N GLU A 315 26.64 7.01 -6.54
CA GLU A 315 26.42 8.37 -7.05
C GLU A 315 25.00 8.80 -6.64
N SER A 316 24.75 10.07 -6.35
CA SER A 316 23.43 10.45 -5.86
C SER A 316 23.05 11.82 -6.37
N GLU A 317 21.81 11.92 -6.81
CA GLU A 317 21.20 13.15 -7.27
C GLU A 317 20.67 13.91 -6.05
N SER A 318 20.82 15.24 -6.05
CA SER A 318 20.27 16.03 -4.95
C SER A 318 18.75 16.04 -5.07
N LEU A 319 18.05 15.79 -3.97
CA LEU A 319 16.58 15.88 -3.93
C LEU A 319 16.07 17.32 -3.88
N PHE A 320 16.94 18.27 -3.53
CA PHE A 320 16.58 19.66 -3.27
C PHE A 320 17.07 20.63 -4.35
N TYR A 321 17.93 20.16 -5.26
CA TYR A 321 18.50 21.02 -6.30
C TYR A 321 17.66 20.95 -7.58
N ASN A 322 17.27 22.11 -8.11
CA ASN A 322 16.49 22.24 -9.35
C ASN A 322 15.16 21.46 -9.35
N VAL A 323 14.45 21.44 -8.22
CA VAL A 323 13.11 20.83 -8.13
C VAL A 323 12.14 21.64 -9.02
N PRO A 324 11.55 21.05 -10.08
CA PRO A 324 10.61 21.77 -10.93
C PRO A 324 9.38 22.22 -10.14
N ILE A 325 8.85 23.41 -10.43
CA ILE A 325 7.72 23.98 -9.66
C ILE A 325 6.48 23.06 -9.65
N GLN A 326 6.31 22.28 -10.71
CA GLN A 326 5.23 21.29 -10.90
C GLN A 326 5.26 20.15 -9.86
N VAL A 327 6.39 19.95 -9.17
CA VAL A 327 6.54 18.92 -8.13
C VAL A 327 5.88 19.34 -6.82
N TYR A 328 5.92 20.62 -6.46
CA TYR A 328 5.42 21.09 -5.16
C TYR A 328 3.93 20.84 -4.94
N PRO A 329 3.01 21.09 -5.90
CA PRO A 329 1.60 20.78 -5.70
C PRO A 329 1.37 19.31 -5.34
N PHE A 330 2.11 18.39 -5.97
CA PHE A 330 1.97 16.97 -5.69
C PHE A 330 2.53 16.58 -4.31
N ILE A 331 3.67 17.15 -3.91
CA ILE A 331 4.20 16.98 -2.55
C ILE A 331 3.18 17.48 -1.52
N ILE A 332 2.60 18.66 -1.73
CA ILE A 332 1.57 19.23 -0.84
C ILE A 332 0.35 18.31 -0.74
N LEU A 333 -0.11 17.74 -1.86
CA LEU A 333 -1.23 16.80 -1.87
C LEU A 333 -0.93 15.54 -1.04
N LEU A 334 0.28 14.98 -1.13
CA LEU A 334 0.68 13.82 -0.32
C LEU A 334 0.81 14.17 1.16
N LEU A 335 1.36 15.34 1.48
CA LEU A 335 1.43 15.85 2.85
C LEU A 335 0.03 16.02 3.43
N PHE A 336 -0.90 16.56 2.65
CA PHE A 336 -2.31 16.68 3.03
C PHE A 336 -2.94 15.31 3.27
N GLN A 337 -2.72 14.33 2.37
CA GLN A 337 -3.23 12.97 2.51
C GLN A 337 -2.78 12.30 3.81
N GLY A 338 -1.48 12.38 4.14
CA GLY A 338 -0.95 11.83 5.40
C GLY A 338 -1.43 12.59 6.64
N SER A 339 -1.70 13.88 6.51
CA SER A 339 -2.12 14.72 7.63
C SER A 339 -3.61 14.63 7.97
N GLN A 340 -4.43 13.93 7.18
CA GLN A 340 -5.89 13.90 7.35
C GLN A 340 -6.34 13.46 8.76
N ASN A 341 -5.65 12.52 9.41
CA ASN A 341 -5.95 12.12 10.79
C ASN A 341 -5.94 13.32 11.74
N TYR A 342 -4.93 14.18 11.59
CA TYR A 342 -4.73 15.31 12.47
C TYR A 342 -5.60 16.51 12.09
N LEU A 343 -6.00 16.63 10.83
CA LEU A 343 -6.88 17.72 10.38
C LEU A 343 -8.35 17.51 10.76
N GLY A 344 -8.74 16.34 11.28
CA GLY A 344 -10.14 16.01 11.56
C GLY A 344 -10.91 15.49 10.34
N LEU A 345 -10.18 14.97 9.34
CA LEU A 345 -10.71 14.33 8.12
C LEU A 345 -10.61 12.79 8.27
N SER A 346 -10.35 12.04 7.20
CA SER A 346 -10.26 10.58 7.22
C SER A 346 -9.24 10.06 8.24
N THR A 347 -9.48 8.86 8.78
CA THR A 347 -8.52 8.12 9.62
C THR A 347 -8.07 6.78 9.02
N ALA A 348 -8.71 6.36 7.92
CA ALA A 348 -8.32 5.23 7.09
C ALA A 348 -7.82 5.70 5.71
N GLY A 349 -6.88 4.96 5.10
CA GLY A 349 -6.32 5.31 3.79
C GLY A 349 -5.37 6.52 3.79
N THR A 350 -4.89 6.94 4.96
CA THR A 350 -4.07 8.16 5.16
C THR A 350 -2.60 7.82 5.44
N PHE A 351 -2.11 6.68 4.95
CA PHE A 351 -0.80 6.11 5.31
C PHE A 351 -0.64 5.68 6.78
N SER A 352 -1.73 5.59 7.54
CA SER A 352 -1.77 5.16 8.95
C SER A 352 -1.69 3.63 9.15
N MET A 353 -1.04 2.91 8.23
CA MET A 353 -0.98 1.44 8.24
C MET A 353 -0.25 0.89 9.48
N PHE A 354 -0.87 -0.10 10.12
CA PHE A 354 -0.33 -0.78 11.31
C PHE A 354 0.07 0.17 12.43
N SER A 355 -0.68 1.26 12.62
CA SER A 355 -0.26 2.31 13.55
C SER A 355 -0.96 2.26 14.89
N ASN A 356 -2.11 1.59 15.05
CA ASN A 356 -2.97 1.78 16.23
C ASN A 356 -3.33 3.27 16.50
N LEU A 357 -3.13 4.18 15.54
CA LEU A 357 -3.41 5.60 15.73
C LEU A 357 -4.92 5.81 15.90
N LYS A 358 -5.26 6.59 16.93
CA LYS A 358 -6.61 7.08 17.21
C LYS A 358 -6.57 8.59 17.33
N THR A 359 -7.47 9.26 16.61
CA THR A 359 -7.65 10.72 16.66
C THR A 359 -9.12 11.13 16.83
N GLU A 360 -10.03 10.15 16.82
CA GLU A 360 -11.46 10.35 16.91
C GLU A 360 -11.96 10.71 18.31
N GLY A 361 -13.08 11.43 18.38
CA GLY A 361 -13.73 11.82 19.64
C GLY A 361 -13.09 13.02 20.34
N GLY A 362 -12.31 13.83 19.62
CA GLY A 362 -11.64 15.01 20.19
C GLY A 362 -10.44 14.67 21.09
N SER A 363 -9.94 13.44 21.02
CA SER A 363 -8.76 12.99 21.74
C SER A 363 -7.86 12.20 20.80
N SER A 364 -6.55 12.26 21.01
CA SER A 364 -5.59 11.45 20.28
C SER A 364 -4.66 10.70 21.21
N ASN A 365 -4.36 9.46 20.84
CA ASN A 365 -3.34 8.66 21.50
C ASN A 365 -1.91 9.00 21.01
N HIS A 366 -1.75 9.95 20.09
CA HIS A 366 -0.46 10.36 19.57
C HIS A 366 0.38 11.08 20.63
N ILE A 367 1.67 10.74 20.76
CA ILE A 367 2.53 11.25 21.84
C ILE A 367 2.70 12.77 21.75
N LEU A 368 2.92 13.29 20.54
CA LEU A 368 3.17 14.71 20.30
C LEU A 368 1.88 15.53 20.10
N LEU A 369 0.75 14.87 19.83
CA LEU A 369 -0.49 15.52 19.38
C LEU A 369 -1.70 15.04 20.20
N LYS A 370 -1.54 14.84 21.52
CA LYS A 370 -2.56 14.23 22.41
C LYS A 370 -3.96 14.84 22.32
N ASN A 371 -4.05 16.17 22.21
CA ASN A 371 -5.33 16.89 22.08
C ASN A 371 -5.60 17.32 20.64
N ASN A 372 -4.82 16.78 19.69
CA ASN A 372 -4.83 17.14 18.28
C ASN A 372 -4.95 18.66 18.03
N PRO A 373 -3.94 19.47 18.41
CA PRO A 373 -4.03 20.93 18.39
C PRO A 373 -4.19 21.56 17.00
N ILE A 374 -4.04 20.76 15.95
CA ILE A 374 -4.10 21.18 14.54
C ILE A 374 -5.38 20.71 13.83
N GLU A 375 -6.36 20.20 14.59
CA GLU A 375 -7.66 19.80 14.06
C GLU A 375 -8.42 21.02 13.50
N VAL A 376 -8.80 20.95 12.22
CA VAL A 376 -9.53 22.03 11.53
C VAL A 376 -11.00 21.66 11.31
N PHE A 377 -11.27 20.38 11.03
CA PHE A 377 -12.59 19.85 10.71
C PHE A 377 -13.14 19.02 11.85
N SER A 378 -14.47 18.98 12.02
CA SER A 378 -15.12 18.28 13.14
C SER A 378 -15.65 16.88 12.79
N PHE A 379 -15.30 16.30 11.63
CA PHE A 379 -15.89 15.02 11.19
C PHE A 379 -15.54 13.86 12.11
N GLN A 380 -14.43 13.94 12.83
CA GLN A 380 -13.99 12.93 13.80
C GLN A 380 -14.68 13.04 15.18
N LYS A 381 -15.41 14.13 15.44
CA LYS A 381 -16.08 14.38 16.74
C LYS A 381 -17.52 13.87 16.79
N ASP A 382 -18.18 13.79 15.63
CA ASP A 382 -19.57 13.38 15.52
C ASP A 382 -19.66 11.84 15.51
N LEU A 383 -19.71 11.23 16.70
CA LEU A 383 -19.61 9.78 16.90
C LEU A 383 -20.95 9.14 17.24
N VAL A 384 -21.17 7.93 16.72
CA VAL A 384 -22.31 7.07 17.02
C VAL A 384 -21.79 5.76 17.61
N TYR A 385 -22.32 5.36 18.76
CA TYR A 385 -22.07 4.05 19.34
C TYR A 385 -23.24 3.11 19.06
N ILE A 386 -22.94 1.90 18.60
CA ILE A 386 -23.97 0.92 18.24
C ILE A 386 -24.00 -0.18 19.29
N ASN A 387 -25.07 -0.21 20.10
CA ASN A 387 -25.24 -1.21 21.15
C ASN A 387 -25.80 -2.52 20.59
N GLU A 388 -26.86 -2.43 19.77
CA GLU A 388 -27.60 -3.60 19.32
C GLU A 388 -28.25 -3.38 17.95
N ILE A 389 -28.39 -4.47 17.19
CA ILE A 389 -29.01 -4.51 15.87
C ILE A 389 -30.09 -5.60 15.90
N ILE A 390 -31.32 -5.25 15.49
CA ILE A 390 -32.52 -6.09 15.59
C ILE A 390 -33.26 -6.10 14.24
N PRO A 391 -33.65 -7.27 13.68
CA PRO A 391 -33.28 -8.60 14.13
C PRO A 391 -31.77 -8.83 13.99
N PRO A 392 -31.19 -9.79 14.74
CA PRO A 392 -29.89 -10.29 14.41
C PRO A 392 -30.00 -10.98 13.04
N ASP A 393 -29.72 -10.24 11.96
CA ASP A 393 -29.61 -10.76 10.61
C ASP A 393 -28.18 -11.23 10.27
N LYS A 394 -28.00 -12.55 10.07
CA LYS A 394 -26.71 -13.16 9.73
C LYS A 394 -26.15 -12.68 8.38
N THR A 395 -26.99 -12.08 7.52
CA THR A 395 -26.56 -11.53 6.23
C THR A 395 -25.90 -10.15 6.36
N ILE A 396 -26.19 -9.45 7.45
CA ILE A 396 -25.59 -8.15 7.77
C ILE A 396 -24.33 -8.44 8.58
N ASN A 397 -23.17 -8.11 8.01
CA ASN A 397 -21.90 -8.27 8.72
C ASN A 397 -21.92 -7.41 10.00
N TYR A 398 -22.08 -8.04 11.18
CA TYR A 398 -22.20 -7.39 12.49
C TYR A 398 -20.93 -6.70 12.98
N ASN A 399 -19.97 -6.47 12.10
CA ASN A 399 -18.70 -5.87 12.43
C ASN A 399 -18.79 -4.44 12.98
N ILE A 400 -19.99 -3.85 13.10
CA ILE A 400 -20.23 -2.55 13.73
C ILE A 400 -20.91 -2.63 15.11
N LYS A 401 -21.39 -3.82 15.54
CA LYS A 401 -21.98 -3.99 16.88
C LYS A 401 -20.89 -3.79 17.94
N ASN A 402 -21.24 -3.09 19.03
CA ASN A 402 -20.33 -2.71 20.11
C ASN A 402 -19.13 -1.86 19.65
N LYS A 403 -19.28 -1.12 18.55
CA LYS A 403 -18.24 -0.22 18.04
C LYS A 403 -18.72 1.22 18.01
N ILE A 404 -17.75 2.12 18.10
CA ILE A 404 -17.97 3.55 17.90
C ILE A 404 -17.46 3.91 16.50
N LEU A 405 -18.23 4.71 15.77
CA LEU A 405 -17.88 5.14 14.42
C LEU A 405 -18.33 6.59 14.18
N PRO A 406 -17.60 7.36 13.36
CA PRO A 406 -18.08 8.65 12.89
C PRO A 406 -19.41 8.52 12.15
N ARG A 407 -20.31 9.48 12.39
CA ARG A 407 -21.66 9.51 11.82
C ARG A 407 -21.64 9.42 10.30
N VAL A 408 -20.66 10.03 9.64
CA VAL A 408 -20.48 9.97 8.18
C VAL A 408 -20.38 8.53 7.68
N ASP A 409 -19.60 7.68 8.35
CA ASP A 409 -19.49 6.28 7.96
C ASP A 409 -20.74 5.48 8.32
N PHE A 410 -21.42 5.82 9.42
CA PHE A 410 -22.68 5.21 9.80
C PHE A 410 -23.77 5.46 8.75
N GLU A 411 -23.94 6.72 8.33
CA GLU A 411 -24.87 7.13 7.27
C GLU A 411 -24.58 6.38 5.97
N GLY A 412 -23.31 6.30 5.57
CA GLY A 412 -22.88 5.57 4.37
C GLY A 412 -23.19 4.08 4.46
N TYR A 413 -23.01 3.47 5.63
CA TYR A 413 -23.34 2.07 5.88
C TYR A 413 -24.85 1.80 5.79
N LEU A 414 -25.67 2.64 6.44
CA LEU A 414 -27.13 2.52 6.37
C LEU A 414 -27.67 2.71 4.94
N HIS A 415 -27.11 3.66 4.19
CA HIS A 415 -27.46 3.86 2.79
C HIS A 415 -27.14 2.62 1.94
N TYR A 416 -26.00 1.96 2.18
CA TYR A 416 -25.65 0.70 1.52
C TYR A 416 -26.66 -0.42 1.86
N LEU A 417 -27.02 -0.59 3.14
CA LEU A 417 -28.03 -1.58 3.55
C LEU A 417 -29.41 -1.32 2.94
N LYS A 418 -29.80 -0.05 2.83
CA LYS A 418 -31.04 0.36 2.14
C LYS A 418 -31.02 -0.05 0.67
N LYS A 419 -29.88 0.12 -0.02
CA LYS A 419 -29.71 -0.30 -1.42
C LYS A 419 -29.81 -1.82 -1.59
N LEU A 420 -29.40 -2.59 -0.59
CA LEU A 420 -29.58 -4.05 -0.54
C LEU A 420 -31.04 -4.47 -0.28
N LYS A 421 -31.98 -3.53 -0.09
CA LYS A 421 -33.40 -3.77 0.16
C LYS A 421 -33.66 -4.63 1.41
N ILE A 422 -32.85 -4.44 2.46
CA ILE A 422 -33.08 -5.05 3.77
C ILE A 422 -34.45 -4.55 4.30
N PRO A 423 -35.39 -5.46 4.63
CA PRO A 423 -36.80 -5.09 4.80
C PRO A 423 -37.11 -4.32 6.09
N LYS A 424 -36.45 -4.66 7.21
CA LYS A 424 -36.57 -3.96 8.51
C LYS A 424 -35.27 -4.07 9.29
N LEU A 425 -34.85 -2.95 9.86
CA LEU A 425 -33.66 -2.88 10.71
C LEU A 425 -33.90 -1.88 11.83
N ASP A 426 -34.00 -2.38 13.05
CA ASP A 426 -34.07 -1.59 14.27
C ASP A 426 -32.67 -1.56 14.90
N ILE A 427 -32.22 -0.40 15.37
CA ILE A 427 -30.90 -0.24 16.00
C ILE A 427 -31.05 0.45 17.35
N VAL A 428 -30.39 -0.11 18.37
CA VAL A 428 -30.15 0.57 19.64
C VAL A 428 -28.79 1.24 19.54
N LEU A 429 -28.79 2.57 19.56
CA LEU A 429 -27.59 3.38 19.43
C LEU A 429 -27.49 4.42 20.54
N GLU A 430 -26.29 4.90 20.79
CA GLU A 430 -26.02 6.05 21.64
C GLU A 430 -25.41 7.18 20.81
N TYR A 431 -25.99 8.37 20.96
CA TYR A 431 -25.59 9.58 20.24
C TYR A 431 -25.76 10.80 21.14
N ASN A 432 -24.74 11.66 21.24
CA ASN A 432 -24.74 12.82 22.14
C ASN A 432 -25.15 12.45 23.58
N THR A 433 -24.59 11.37 24.14
CA THR A 433 -24.87 10.85 25.50
C THR A 433 -26.31 10.37 25.74
N LYS A 434 -27.13 10.28 24.69
CA LYS A 434 -28.50 9.77 24.76
C LYS A 434 -28.61 8.45 24.04
N LYS A 435 -29.35 7.50 24.64
CA LYS A 435 -29.65 6.20 24.04
C LYS A 435 -30.97 6.28 23.26
N TYR A 436 -30.95 5.77 22.04
CA TYR A 436 -32.08 5.75 21.12
C TYR A 436 -32.39 4.31 20.72
N LEU A 437 -33.69 3.98 20.62
CA LEU A 437 -34.18 2.82 19.90
C LEU A 437 -34.79 3.33 18.59
N GLU A 438 -34.03 3.22 17.51
CA GLU A 438 -34.46 3.66 16.19
C GLU A 438 -35.13 2.50 15.47
N LYS A 439 -36.46 2.58 15.32
CA LYS A 439 -37.23 1.58 14.58
C LYS A 439 -37.12 1.84 13.08
N ASN A 440 -36.82 0.79 12.32
CA ASN A 440 -36.67 0.80 10.88
C ASN A 440 -35.78 1.94 10.37
N ILE A 441 -34.58 2.04 10.95
CA ILE A 441 -33.64 3.15 10.79
C ILE A 441 -33.28 3.47 9.33
N LEU A 442 -33.39 2.48 8.43
CA LEU A 442 -33.14 2.63 6.98
C LEU A 442 -34.09 3.62 6.28
N TYR A 443 -35.23 3.90 6.90
CA TYR A 443 -36.23 4.86 6.41
C TYR A 443 -36.32 6.12 7.27
N ASN A 444 -35.52 6.21 8.33
CA ASN A 444 -35.40 7.44 9.11
C ASN A 444 -34.43 8.41 8.41
N SER A 445 -34.94 9.55 7.94
CA SER A 445 -34.16 10.56 7.22
C SER A 445 -33.08 11.24 8.08
N SER A 446 -33.17 11.18 9.41
CA SER A 446 -32.12 11.73 10.28
C SER A 446 -30.83 10.90 10.25
N TRP A 447 -30.95 9.60 9.99
CA TRP A 447 -29.85 8.63 10.02
C TRP A 447 -29.48 8.09 8.64
N THR A 448 -30.47 7.93 7.76
CA THR A 448 -30.30 7.37 6.43
C THR A 448 -30.68 8.42 5.38
N PRO A 449 -29.74 9.26 4.94
CA PRO A 449 -30.03 10.28 3.94
C PRO A 449 -30.46 9.63 2.61
N SER A 450 -31.32 10.32 1.87
CA SER A 450 -31.81 9.88 0.55
C SER A 450 -30.68 9.81 -0.48
N THR A 451 -29.70 10.72 -0.37
CA THR A 451 -28.51 10.79 -1.21
C THR A 451 -27.27 10.92 -0.32
N LEU A 452 -26.15 10.39 -0.79
CA LEU A 452 -24.86 10.58 -0.14
C LEU A 452 -24.18 11.85 -0.67
N ASP A 453 -23.58 12.61 0.23
CA ASP A 453 -22.85 13.84 -0.07
C ASP A 453 -21.39 13.54 -0.46
N LEU A 454 -20.66 14.57 -0.90
CA LEU A 454 -19.23 14.47 -1.20
C LEU A 454 -18.41 13.94 -0.02
N LYS A 455 -18.77 14.27 1.23
CA LYS A 455 -18.09 13.77 2.43
C LYS A 455 -18.09 12.24 2.49
N HIS A 456 -19.17 11.57 2.08
CA HIS A 456 -19.26 10.11 2.07
C HIS A 456 -18.44 9.47 0.94
N LYS A 457 -18.10 10.22 -0.11
CA LYS A 457 -17.25 9.74 -1.21
C LYS A 457 -15.76 9.95 -0.96
N PHE A 458 -15.36 10.90 -0.11
CA PHE A 458 -13.95 11.23 0.09
C PHE A 458 -13.41 10.98 1.49
N LEU A 459 -14.28 10.81 2.49
CA LEU A 459 -13.89 10.50 3.86
C LEU A 459 -14.10 9.03 4.18
N TYR A 460 -13.16 8.46 4.93
CA TYR A 460 -13.28 7.13 5.49
C TYR A 460 -12.56 7.03 6.82
N PHE A 461 -13.25 6.45 7.79
CA PHE A 461 -12.79 6.38 9.16
C PHE A 461 -12.65 4.93 9.60
N ARG A 462 -11.72 4.72 10.51
CA ARG A 462 -11.57 3.44 11.20
C ARG A 462 -12.67 3.29 12.24
N GLN A 463 -13.02 2.03 12.48
CA GLN A 463 -13.88 1.70 13.60
C GLN A 463 -13.08 1.85 14.90
N ILE A 464 -13.66 2.50 15.89
CA ILE A 464 -13.02 2.75 17.17
C ILE A 464 -13.38 1.59 18.11
N HIS A 465 -12.36 0.90 18.59
CA HIS A 465 -12.51 -0.12 19.63
C HIS A 465 -12.71 0.55 21.00
N LEU A 466 -13.46 -0.13 21.88
CA LEU A 466 -13.60 0.28 23.27
C LEU A 466 -12.26 0.08 24.01
N THR A 467 -12.02 0.85 25.06
CA THR A 467 -10.71 0.97 25.76
C THR A 467 -10.08 -0.34 26.22
N ASN A 468 -10.87 -1.40 26.39
CA ASN A 468 -10.40 -2.71 26.86
C ASN A 468 -10.13 -3.71 25.72
N ASP A 469 -10.28 -3.29 24.46
CA ASP A 469 -10.11 -4.13 23.26
C ASP A 469 -9.15 -3.47 22.26
N VAL A 470 -8.00 -2.98 22.74
CA VAL A 470 -6.95 -2.44 21.88
C VAL A 470 -6.39 -3.60 21.06
N GLN A 471 -6.86 -3.75 19.83
CA GLN A 471 -6.32 -4.71 18.86
C GLN A 471 -5.45 -3.98 17.83
N CYS A 472 -4.60 -4.71 17.12
CA CYS A 472 -3.94 -4.17 15.94
C CYS A 472 -5.00 -3.78 14.90
N VAL A 473 -5.18 -2.47 14.69
CA VAL A 473 -6.09 -1.93 13.68
C VAL A 473 -5.29 -1.69 12.40
N TRP A 474 -5.52 -2.53 11.39
CA TRP A 474 -4.93 -2.42 10.06
C TRP A 474 -5.91 -1.76 9.09
#